data_AF-A0A8J8BW99-F1
#
_entry.id   AF-A0A8J8BW99-F1
#
_cell.length_a   1.000
_cell.length_b   1.000
_cell.length_c   1.000
_cell.angle_alpha   90.00
_cell.angle_beta   90.00
_cell.angle_gamma   90.00
#
_symmetry.space_group_name_H-M   'P 1'
#
loop_
_entity.id
_entity.type
_entity.pdbx_description
1 polymer ?
#
loop_
_entity_poly.entity_id
_entity_poly.type
_entity_poly.pdbx_seq_one_letter_code
_entity_poly.pdbx_strand_id
1 'polypeptide(L)' 'MDCGTIKKLSRVLKPVTEEQNATAAVVILLTLVDDDIRILFVKRVENPRDPWSGQMALPGGKREAEDKSLKE' A
#
# COMPACT_ATOMS: atom_id res chain seq x y z
N MET A 1 -16.72 4.51 -10.40
CA MET A 1 -16.89 4.45 -8.95
C MET A 1 -18.30 4.88 -8.64
N ASP A 2 -19.14 3.99 -8.13
CA ASP A 2 -20.16 4.47 -7.20
C ASP A 2 -19.43 5.17 -6.05
N CYS A 3 -19.82 6.41 -5.77
CA CYS A 3 -19.33 7.23 -4.68
C CYS A 3 -19.40 6.50 -3.31
N GLY A 4 -20.26 5.48 -3.17
CA GLY A 4 -20.47 4.65 -1.99
C GLY A 4 -19.30 3.75 -1.58
N THR A 5 -18.60 3.12 -2.53
CA THR A 5 -17.56 2.12 -2.21
C THR A 5 -16.31 2.74 -1.59
N ILE A 6 -15.83 3.87 -2.13
CA ILE A 6 -14.69 4.61 -1.54
C ILE A 6 -15.05 5.22 -0.18
N LYS A 7 -16.28 5.73 -0.04
CA LYS A 7 -16.79 6.22 1.25
C LYS A 7 -16.85 5.13 2.32
N LYS A 8 -17.02 3.86 1.94
CA LYS A 8 -16.97 2.73 2.87
C LYS A 8 -15.52 2.42 3.29
N LEU A 9 -14.57 2.46 2.36
CA LEU A 9 -13.15 2.26 2.64
C LEU A 9 -12.62 3.26 3.67
N SER A 10 -12.93 4.55 3.54
CA SER A 10 -12.50 5.57 4.49
C SER A 10 -13.07 5.40 5.90
N ARG A 11 -14.20 4.68 6.06
CA ARG A 11 -14.77 4.33 7.37
C ARG A 11 -14.10 3.12 8.01
N VAL A 12 -13.56 2.20 7.20
CA VAL A 12 -12.92 0.96 7.69
C VAL A 12 -11.44 1.18 7.98
N LEU A 13 -10.76 1.97 7.14
CA LEU A 13 -9.36 2.30 7.35
C LEU A 13 -9.24 3.25 8.55
N LYS A 14 -8.49 2.82 9.57
CA LYS A 14 -8.17 3.69 10.70
C LYS A 14 -7.21 4.78 10.23
N PRO A 15 -7.39 6.04 10.64
CA PRO A 15 -6.41 7.07 10.38
C PRO A 15 -5.06 6.67 10.96
N VAL A 16 -4.00 6.84 10.18
CA VAL A 16 -2.62 6.64 10.63
C VAL A 16 -2.33 7.75 11.63
N THR A 17 -2.10 7.42 12.91
CA THR A 17 -1.60 8.39 13.90
C THR A 17 -0.08 8.54 13.73
N GLU A 18 0.48 9.72 14.06
CA GLU A 18 1.95 9.97 13.93
C GLU A 18 2.78 8.97 14.77
N GLU A 19 2.16 8.38 15.80
CA GLU A 19 2.81 7.56 16.82
C GLU A 19 3.09 6.11 16.41
N GLN A 20 2.88 5.74 15.16
CA GLN A 20 3.30 4.43 14.67
C GLN A 20 4.78 4.52 14.31
N ASN A 21 5.65 3.80 15.05
CA ASN A 21 7.08 3.60 14.77
C ASN A 21 7.34 2.85 13.43
N ALA A 22 6.58 3.18 12.39
CA ALA A 22 6.69 2.62 11.07
C ALA A 22 7.98 3.11 10.42
N THR A 23 8.65 2.17 9.75
CA THR A 23 9.90 2.42 9.02
C THR A 23 9.74 2.21 7.53
N ALA A 24 8.50 2.00 7.07
CA ALA A 24 8.14 1.75 5.68
C ALA A 24 6.67 2.14 5.44
N ALA A 25 6.34 2.39 4.18
CA ALA A 25 4.97 2.64 3.72
C ALA A 25 4.68 1.83 2.45
N VAL A 26 3.41 1.50 2.25
CA VAL A 26 2.89 0.83 1.05
C VAL A 26 1.68 1.58 0.52
N VAL A 27 1.42 1.43 -0.78
CA VAL A 27 0.26 2.01 -1.45
C VAL A 27 -0.65 0.92 -1.99
N ILE A 28 -1.96 1.13 -1.85
CA ILE A 28 -2.99 0.30 -2.48
C ILE A 28 -3.57 1.12 -3.64
N LEU A 29 -3.24 0.75 -4.87
CA LEU A 29 -3.85 1.34 -6.06
C LEU A 29 -5.11 0.56 -6.40
N LEU A 30 -6.25 1.26 -6.39
CA LEU A 30 -7.56 0.72 -6.70
C LEU A 30 -7.99 1.18 -8.09
N THR A 31 -8.35 0.24 -8.96
CA THR A 31 -9.02 0.55 -10.24
C THR A 31 -10.32 -0.22 -10.37
N LEU A 32 -11.23 0.29 -11.19
CA LEU A 32 -12.52 -0.33 -11.46
C LEU A 32 -12.57 -0.82 -12.90
N VAL A 33 -12.95 -2.08 -13.08
CA VAL A 33 -13.15 -2.68 -14.39
C VAL A 33 -14.40 -3.55 -14.29
N ASP A 34 -15.40 -3.28 -15.12
CA ASP A 34 -16.66 -4.03 -15.18
C ASP A 34 -17.31 -4.23 -13.80
N ASP A 35 -17.46 -3.15 -13.03
CA ASP A 35 -17.97 -3.09 -11.64
C ASP A 35 -17.15 -3.82 -10.56
N ASP A 36 -16.05 -4.49 -10.93
CA ASP A 36 -15.11 -5.11 -10.00
C ASP A 36 -13.98 -4.17 -9.57
N ILE A 37 -13.50 -4.35 -8.33
CA ILE A 37 -12.29 -3.68 -7.82
C ILE A 37 -11.07 -4.53 -8.16
N ARG A 38 -10.08 -3.92 -8.80
CA ARG A 38 -8.75 -4.51 -8.98
C ARG A 38 -7.72 -3.74 -8.16
N ILE A 39 -6.81 -4.51 -7.56
CA ILE A 39 -5.69 -4.01 -6.75
C ILE A 39 -4.39 -4.31 -7.48
N LEU A 40 -3.48 -3.33 -7.53
CA LEU A 40 -2.14 -3.56 -8.03
C LEU A 40 -1.29 -4.30 -6.99
N PHE A 41 -0.75 -5.44 -7.39
CA PHE A 41 0.35 -6.13 -6.71
C PHE A 41 1.60 -6.09 -7.58
N VAL A 42 2.76 -6.21 -6.93
CA VAL A 42 4.06 -6.38 -7.60
C VAL A 42 4.65 -7.73 -7.26
N LYS A 43 5.38 -8.34 -8.20
CA LYS A 43 6.26 -9.47 -7.91
C LYS A 43 7.62 -8.91 -7.49
N ARG A 44 8.08 -9.27 -6.28
CA ARG A 44 9.40 -8.88 -5.80
C ARG A 44 10.50 -9.51 -6.68
N VAL A 45 11.59 -8.78 -6.88
CA VAL A 45 12.76 -9.30 -7.61
C VAL A 45 13.33 -10.53 -6.90
N GLU A 46 13.90 -11.46 -7.66
CA GLU A 46 14.60 -12.60 -7.08
C GLU A 46 15.97 -12.16 -6.57
N ASN A 47 16.20 -12.33 -5.27
CA ASN A 47 17.45 -12.00 -4.59
C ASN A 47 17.77 -13.09 -3.56
N PRO A 48 18.82 -13.90 -3.74
CA PRO A 48 19.15 -15.00 -2.83
C PRO A 48 19.31 -14.62 -1.35
N ARG A 49 19.52 -13.34 -1.03
CA ARG A 49 19.66 -12.82 0.34
C ARG A 49 18.35 -12.29 0.93
N ASP A 50 17.29 -12.22 0.14
CA ASP A 50 15.98 -11.74 0.57
C ASP A 50 15.02 -12.94 0.76
N PRO A 51 14.58 -13.22 2.00
CA PRO A 51 13.67 -14.33 2.28
C PRO A 51 12.29 -14.18 1.62
N TRP A 52 11.95 -13.00 1.13
CA TRP A 52 10.68 -12.70 0.46
C TRP A 52 10.81 -12.60 -1.07
N SER A 53 11.93 -13.06 -1.64
CA SER A 53 12.16 -13.06 -3.08
C SER A 53 11.03 -13.73 -3.87
N GLY A 54 10.64 -13.11 -4.98
CA GLY A 54 9.61 -13.64 -5.88
C GLY A 54 8.17 -13.62 -5.34
N GLN A 55 7.95 -13.22 -4.08
CA GLN A 55 6.60 -13.12 -3.50
C GLN A 55 5.82 -11.93 -4.08
N MET A 56 4.49 -12.02 -4.03
CA MET A 56 3.61 -10.88 -4.27
C MET A 56 3.65 -9.91 -3.09
N ALA A 57 3.66 -8.62 -3.40
CA ALA A 57 3.66 -7.55 -2.41
C ALA A 57 2.82 -6.37 -2.88
N LEU A 58 2.47 -5.49 -1.94
CA LEU A 58 2.00 -4.15 -2.29
C LEU A 58 3.18 -3.28 -2.72
N PRO A 59 3.01 -2.36 -3.68
CA PRO A 59 4.02 -1.36 -3.98
C PRO A 59 4.32 -0.52 -2.74
N GLY A 60 5.59 -0.17 -2.54
CA GLY A 60 6.01 0.59 -1.37
C GLY A 60 7.51 0.51 -1.14
N GLY A 61 7.95 1.02 0.01
CA GLY A 61 9.35 1.13 0.33
C GLY A 61 9.62 1.45 1.79
N LYS A 62 10.88 1.36 2.16
CA LYS A 62 11.39 1.82 3.45
C LYS A 62 11.39 3.36 3.47
N ARG A 63 11.24 3.93 4.65
CA ARG A 63 11.47 5.35 4.90
C ARG A 63 12.93 5.70 4.66
N GLU A 64 13.17 6.75 3.89
CA GLU A 64 14.48 7.39 3.74
C GLU A 64 14.61 8.63 4.64
N ALA A 65 15.84 9.09 4.86
CA ALA A 65 16.10 10.20 5.78
C ALA A 65 15.46 11.52 5.31
N GLU A 66 15.31 11.68 4.00
CA GLU A 66 14.74 12.84 3.34
C GLU A 66 13.19 12.81 3.33
N ASP A 67 12.58 11.68 3.69
CA ASP A 67 11.12 11.55 3.74
C ASP A 67 10.55 12.36 4.91
N LYS A 68 9.76 13.38 4.55
CA LYS A 68 9.10 14.29 5.49
C LYS A 68 8.09 13.56 6.38
N SER A 69 7.34 12.62 5.80
CA SER A 69 6.31 11.83 6.46
C SER A 69 6.09 10.51 5.73
N LEU A 70 5.48 9.54 6.39
CA LEU A 70 4.99 8.30 5.78
C LEU A 70 3.52 8.38 5.34
N LYS A 71 2.88 9.54 5.51
CA LYS A 71 1.45 9.75 5.23
C LYS A 71 1.14 10.68 4.08
N GLU A 72 2.08 11.54 3.69
CA GLU A 72 1.88 12.65 2.75
C GLU A 72 2.58 12.41 1.41
#